data_AF-A0A2P6AU44-F1
#
_entry.id   AF-A0A2P6AU44-F1
#
_cell.length_a   1.000
_cell.length_b   1.000
_cell.length_c   1.000
_cell.angle_alpha   90.00
_cell.angle_beta   90.00
_cell.angle_gamma   90.00
#
_symmetry.space_group_name_H-M   'P 1'
#
loop_
_entity.id
_entity.type
_entity.pdbx_description
1 polymer ?
#
loop_
_entity_poly.entity_id
_entity_poly.type
_entity_poly.pdbx_seq_one_letter_code
_entity_poly.pdbx_strand_id
1 'polypeptide(L)'
;MAGMSGLDIAAQPLRNPAGEVVLTLPALSLAAGERWAVLGPNGAGKSTFLRHCAGHDPRRHDSGTASAWQWQGRPLPLWHDAGWARVRAFLPQQHQLSAPLSVHALLR
;
A
#
# COMPACT_ATOMS: atom_id res chain seq x y z
N MET A 1 22.60 7.58 14.17
CA MET A 1 21.85 6.50 13.49
C MET A 1 20.53 7.08 13.04
N ALA A 2 20.37 7.33 11.73
CA ALA A 2 19.22 8.03 11.18
C ALA A 2 17.94 7.23 11.46
N GLY A 3 16.95 7.87 12.10
CA GLY A 3 15.68 7.25 12.45
C GLY A 3 14.97 6.74 11.19
N MET A 4 14.65 5.45 11.18
CA MET A 4 13.92 4.77 10.11
C MET A 4 12.45 5.25 10.09
N SER A 5 12.18 6.50 9.70
CA SER A 5 10.83 7.06 9.67
C SER A 5 10.21 6.95 8.27
N GLY A 6 10.29 5.78 7.63
CA GLY A 6 9.95 5.61 6.22
C GLY A 6 9.21 4.32 5.89
N LEU A 7 8.94 4.14 4.59
CA LEU A 7 8.45 2.88 4.01
C LEU A 7 9.61 2.18 3.32
N ASP A 8 9.95 0.98 3.80
CA ASP A 8 10.93 0.10 3.20
C ASP A 8 10.23 -1.05 2.50
N ILE A 9 10.63 -1.32 1.26
CA ILE A 9 10.04 -2.30 0.36
C ILE A 9 11.18 -3.20 -0.11
N ALA A 10 11.17 -4.47 0.32
CA ALA A 10 12.12 -5.43 -0.22
C ALA A 10 11.81 -5.80 -1.68
N ALA A 11 12.87 -6.15 -2.42
CA ALA A 11 12.77 -6.68 -3.77
C ALA A 11 12.11 -8.07 -3.75
N GLN A 12 10.82 -8.13 -4.01
CA GLN A 12 10.07 -9.39 -4.10
C GLN A 12 8.92 -9.30 -5.09
N PRO A 13 8.60 -10.40 -5.78
CA PRO A 13 7.47 -10.45 -6.70
C PRO A 13 6.14 -10.38 -5.93
N LEU A 14 5.29 -9.43 -6.33
CA LEU A 14 3.89 -9.34 -5.92
C LEU A 14 3.06 -10.31 -6.77
N ARG A 15 2.16 -11.05 -6.13
CA ARG A 15 1.36 -12.10 -6.78
C ARG A 15 -0.16 -11.87 -6.66
N ASN A 16 -0.92 -12.23 -7.69
CA ASN A 16 -2.39 -12.21 -7.66
C ASN A 16 -2.94 -13.43 -6.86
N PRO A 17 -4.26 -13.51 -6.57
CA PRO A 17 -4.88 -14.65 -5.86
C PRO A 17 -4.61 -16.02 -6.47
N ALA A 18 -4.34 -16.10 -7.77
CA ALA A 18 -3.98 -17.36 -8.45
C ALA A 18 -2.49 -17.73 -8.29
N GLY A 19 -1.68 -16.91 -7.62
CA GLY A 19 -0.25 -17.13 -7.39
C GLY A 19 0.65 -16.61 -8.51
N GLU A 20 0.10 -16.00 -9.55
CA GLU A 20 0.86 -15.47 -10.69
C GLU A 20 1.58 -14.18 -10.30
N VAL A 21 2.79 -13.97 -10.81
CA VAL A 21 3.54 -12.73 -10.58
C VAL A 21 2.88 -11.60 -11.36
N VAL A 22 2.42 -10.58 -10.65
CA VAL A 22 1.79 -9.37 -11.21
C VAL A 22 2.79 -8.24 -11.34
N LEU A 23 3.75 -8.18 -10.43
CA LEU A 23 4.67 -7.05 -10.34
C LEU A 23 5.99 -7.48 -9.70
N THR A 24 7.11 -7.11 -10.31
CA THR A 24 8.44 -7.24 -9.74
C THR A 24 9.02 -5.85 -9.58
N LEU A 25 9.50 -5.52 -8.38
CA LEU A 25 10.10 -4.23 -8.08
C LEU A 25 11.49 -4.43 -7.47
N PRO A 26 12.42 -3.50 -7.70
CA PRO A 26 13.65 -3.44 -6.91
C PRO A 26 13.32 -3.11 -5.45
N ALA A 27 14.32 -3.25 -4.58
CA ALA A 27 14.20 -2.76 -3.23
C ALA A 27 14.12 -1.22 -3.25
N LEU A 28 13.23 -0.66 -2.45
CA LEU A 28 12.97 0.78 -2.37
C LEU A 28 12.86 1.20 -0.91
N SER A 29 13.42 2.36 -0.58
CA SER A 29 13.28 3.00 0.71
C SER A 29 12.77 4.41 0.48
N LEU A 30 11.62 4.74 1.07
CA LEU A 30 10.97 6.03 0.95
C LEU A 30 11.04 6.73 2.30
N ALA A 31 11.67 7.90 2.35
CA ALA A 31 11.82 8.66 3.59
C ALA A 31 10.60 9.56 3.85
N ALA A 32 10.36 9.89 5.12
CA ALA A 32 9.36 10.88 5.49
C ALA A 32 9.63 12.24 4.81
N GLY A 33 8.57 12.87 4.31
CA GLY A 33 8.64 14.16 3.63
C GLY A 33 8.89 14.07 2.12
N GLU A 34 9.26 12.89 1.61
CA GLU A 34 9.43 12.68 0.17
C GLU A 34 8.10 12.55 -0.56
N ARG A 35 8.12 12.88 -1.85
CA ARG A 35 7.00 12.69 -2.77
C ARG A 35 7.47 11.84 -3.93
N TRP A 36 6.84 10.69 -4.09
CA TRP A 36 7.18 9.71 -5.11
C TRP A 36 6.08 9.61 -6.16
N ALA A 37 6.48 9.40 -7.41
CA ALA A 37 5.57 9.13 -8.51
C ALA A 37 5.79 7.72 -9.04
N VAL A 38 4.70 6.97 -9.24
CA VAL A 38 4.72 5.64 -9.85
C VAL A 38 4.22 5.78 -11.28
N LEU A 39 5.12 5.59 -12.25
CA LEU A 39 4.85 5.77 -13.67
C LEU A 39 4.89 4.43 -14.41
N GLY A 40 4.15 4.33 -15.51
CA GLY A 40 4.12 3.14 -16.35
C GLY A 40 2.82 3.01 -17.15
N PRO A 41 2.76 2.14 -18.16
CA PRO A 41 1.58 1.96 -19.00
C PRO A 41 0.39 1.39 -18.22
N ASN A 42 -0.79 1.40 -18.84
CA ASN A 42 -1.96 0.71 -18.31
C ASN A 42 -1.66 -0.80 -18.20
N GLY A 43 -2.07 -1.42 -17.11
CA GLY A 43 -1.75 -2.83 -16.83
C GLY A 43 -0.39 -3.09 -16.17
N ALA A 44 0.51 -2.09 -16.06
CA ALA A 44 1.84 -2.27 -15.43
C ALA A 44 1.83 -2.54 -13.91
N GLY A 45 0.65 -2.76 -13.29
CA GLY A 45 0.55 -3.07 -11.87
C GLY A 45 0.59 -1.88 -10.90
N LYS A 46 0.55 -0.62 -11.38
CA LYS A 46 0.59 0.59 -10.52
C LYS A 46 -0.49 0.59 -9.42
N SER A 47 -1.74 0.33 -9.78
CA SER A 47 -2.84 0.28 -8.79
C SER A 47 -2.69 -0.92 -7.85
N THR A 48 -2.13 -2.02 -8.33
CA THR A 48 -1.79 -3.19 -7.48
C THR A 48 -0.71 -2.84 -6.47
N PHE A 49 0.35 -2.17 -6.90
CA PHE A 49 1.42 -1.65 -6.04
C PHE A 49 0.87 -0.74 -4.95
N LEU A 50 0.12 0.30 -5.33
CA LEU A 50 -0.42 1.27 -4.38
C LEU A 50 -1.42 0.65 -3.39
N ARG A 51 -2.24 -0.31 -3.82
CA ARG A 51 -3.12 -1.07 -2.92
C ARG A 51 -2.32 -1.90 -1.92
N HIS A 52 -1.20 -2.48 -2.33
CA HIS A 52 -0.34 -3.26 -1.44
C HIS A 52 0.40 -2.36 -0.44
N CYS A 53 0.91 -1.19 -0.87
CA CYS A 53 1.41 -0.14 0.04
C CYS A 53 0.32 0.34 1.02
N ALA A 54 -0.94 0.37 0.56
CA ALA A 54 -2.08 0.70 1.40
C ALA A 54 -2.60 -0.49 2.23
N GLY A 55 -2.01 -1.69 2.10
CA GLY A 55 -2.32 -2.88 2.90
C GLY A 55 -3.71 -3.45 2.63
N HIS A 56 -4.25 -3.19 1.44
CA HIS A 56 -5.50 -3.77 0.95
C HIS A 56 -5.36 -5.23 0.48
N ASP A 57 -4.18 -5.85 0.60
CA ASP A 57 -3.97 -7.24 0.21
C ASP A 57 -4.03 -8.17 1.44
N PRO A 58 -5.14 -8.91 1.64
CA PRO A 58 -5.33 -9.76 2.82
C PRO A 58 -4.40 -10.99 2.85
N ARG A 59 -3.81 -11.39 1.72
CA ARG A 59 -2.93 -12.58 1.62
C ARG A 59 -1.53 -12.37 2.17
N ARG A 60 -1.25 -11.16 2.68
CA ARG A 60 -0.05 -10.87 3.49
C ARG A 60 0.02 -11.70 4.77
N HIS A 61 -1.06 -12.36 5.19
CA HIS A 61 -1.10 -13.18 6.40
C HIS A 61 -0.76 -14.67 6.20
N ASP A 62 -0.97 -15.26 5.01
CA ASP A 62 -0.97 -16.74 4.88
C ASP A 62 0.33 -17.35 4.34
N SER A 63 1.16 -16.54 3.69
CA SER A 63 2.44 -16.96 3.13
C SER A 63 3.54 -16.24 3.89
N GLY A 64 4.70 -16.87 4.12
CA GLY A 64 5.87 -16.30 4.82
C GLY A 64 6.43 -14.96 4.28
N THR A 65 5.70 -14.29 3.39
CA THR A 65 5.81 -12.92 2.88
C THR A 65 5.43 -11.84 3.91
N ALA A 66 4.89 -12.24 5.08
CA ALA A 66 4.53 -11.39 6.21
C ALA A 66 5.75 -10.77 6.95
N SER A 67 6.63 -10.03 6.27
CA SER A 67 7.74 -9.30 6.93
C SER A 67 8.57 -8.39 6.01
N ALA A 68 8.49 -8.59 4.69
CA ALA A 68 9.46 -8.01 3.77
C ALA A 68 9.23 -6.52 3.47
N TRP A 69 8.03 -5.98 3.73
CA TRP A 69 7.74 -4.56 3.58
C TRP A 69 7.44 -3.97 4.94
N GLN A 70 8.12 -2.88 5.27
CA GLN A 70 8.15 -2.33 6.60
C GLN A 70 7.80 -0.85 6.60
N TRP A 71 6.98 -0.44 7.57
CA TRP A 71 6.73 0.94 7.90
C TRP A 71 7.35 1.22 9.27
N GLN A 72 8.28 2.15 9.32
CA GLN A 72 9.00 2.51 10.55
C GLN A 72 9.65 1.30 11.25
N GLY A 73 10.27 0.41 10.46
CA GLY A 73 10.91 -0.82 10.95
C GLY A 73 9.94 -1.90 11.46
N ARG A 74 8.64 -1.73 11.27
CA ARG A 74 7.61 -2.73 11.61
C ARG A 74 6.97 -3.26 10.34
N PRO A 75 6.47 -4.51 10.31
CA PRO A 75 5.72 -5.01 9.17
C PRO A 75 4.61 -4.03 8.77
N LEU A 76 4.50 -3.74 7.47
CA LEU A 76 3.47 -2.84 6.96
C LEU A 76 2.09 -3.40 7.35
N PRO A 77 1.23 -2.65 8.06
CA PRO A 77 -0.03 -3.18 8.60
C PRO A 77 -1.04 -3.56 7.52
N LEU A 78 -2.10 -4.27 7.92
CA LEU A 78 -3.26 -4.48 7.07
C LEU A 78 -4.20 -3.28 7.06
N TRP A 79 -5.01 -3.17 6.00
CA TRP A 79 -5.99 -2.10 5.83
C TRP A 79 -6.83 -1.83 7.10
N HIS A 80 -7.26 -2.89 7.79
CA HIS A 80 -8.16 -2.84 8.95
C HIS A 80 -7.46 -2.53 10.29
N ASP A 81 -6.15 -2.27 10.28
CA ASP A 81 -5.42 -1.88 11.49
C ASP A 81 -5.80 -0.46 11.92
N ALA A 82 -6.40 -0.35 13.12
CA ALA A 82 -6.90 0.91 13.67
C ALA A 82 -5.79 1.92 13.98
N GLY A 83 -4.59 1.46 14.34
CA GLY A 83 -3.42 2.32 14.54
C GLY A 83 -2.94 2.92 13.22
N TRP A 84 -3.03 2.15 12.14
CA TRP A 84 -2.59 2.57 10.82
C TRP A 84 -3.55 3.51 10.11
N ALA A 85 -4.85 3.41 10.38
CA ALA A 85 -5.87 4.30 9.80
C ALA A 85 -5.63 5.79 10.11
N ARG A 86 -4.95 6.11 11.22
CA ARG A 86 -4.65 7.50 11.61
C ARG A 86 -3.50 8.15 10.85
N VAL A 87 -2.65 7.34 10.23
CA VAL A 87 -1.39 7.80 9.62
C VAL A 87 -1.31 7.48 8.12
N ARG A 88 -2.40 6.98 7.55
CA ARG A 88 -2.51 6.60 6.14
C ARG A 88 -3.81 7.11 5.55
N ALA A 89 -3.71 7.65 4.35
CA ALA A 89 -4.84 7.84 3.46
C ALA A 89 -4.59 7.07 2.16
N PHE A 90 -5.67 6.55 1.57
CA PHE A 90 -5.63 5.93 0.25
C PHE A 90 -6.82 6.44 -0.55
N LEU A 91 -6.55 7.11 -1.67
CA LEU A 91 -7.57 7.55 -2.60
C LEU A 91 -7.63 6.55 -3.77
N PRO A 92 -8.68 5.72 -3.87
CA PRO A 92 -8.80 4.79 -4.98
C PRO A 92 -9.07 5.54 -6.29
N GLN A 93 -8.62 4.96 -7.40
CA GLN A 93 -8.81 5.52 -8.75
C GLN A 93 -10.29 5.75 -9.11
N GLN A 94 -11.18 4.91 -8.60
CA GLN A 94 -12.63 5.05 -8.77
C GLN A 94 -13.27 5.00 -7.38
N HIS A 95 -14.16 5.94 -7.11
CA HIS A 95 -14.95 5.98 -5.88
C HIS A 95 -16.43 5.99 -6.28
N GLN A 96 -17.16 4.93 -5.95
CA GLN A 96 -18.62 4.95 -6.01
C GLN A 96 -19.13 5.26 -4.62
N LEU A 97 -19.84 6.38 -4.47
CA LEU A 97 -20.56 6.67 -3.25
C LEU A 97 -21.67 5.63 -3.09
N SER A 98 -21.71 4.98 -1.93
CA SER A 98 -22.69 3.92 -1.63
C SER A 98 -24.10 4.47 -1.40
N ALA A 99 -24.24 5.80 -1.27
CA ALA A 99 -25.48 6.52 -1.06
C ALA A 99 -25.34 7.99 -1.55
N PRO A 100 -26.45 8.69 -1.84
CA PRO A 100 -26.42 10.13 -2.12
C PRO A 100 -26.08 10.90 -0.83
N LEU A 101 -24.78 11.11 -0.61
CA LEU A 101 -24.26 11.89 0.50
C LEU A 101 -24.05 13.34 0.04
N SER A 102 -24.38 14.30 0.91
CA SER A 102 -23.97 15.68 0.68
C SER A 102 -22.45 15.81 0.87
N VAL A 103 -21.83 16.81 0.23
CA VAL A 103 -20.40 17.11 0.43
C VAL A 103 -20.09 17.33 1.91
N HIS A 104 -21.01 17.98 2.63
CA HIS A 104 -20.90 18.17 4.07
C HIS A 104 -20.83 16.85 4.85
N ALA A 105 -21.65 15.87 4.47
CA ALA A 105 -21.66 14.55 5.09
C ALA A 105 -20.42 13.71 4.74
N LEU A 106 -19.75 13.97 3.60
CA LEU A 106 -18.55 13.24 3.18
C LEU A 106 -17.28 13.69 3.92
N LEU A 107 -17.23 14.96 4.35
CA LEU A 107 -16.05 15.57 4.96
C LEU A 107 -16.06 15.55 6.50
N ARG A 108 -17.09 14.98 7.12
CA ARG A 108 -17.31 14.99 8.57
C ARG A 108 -17.34 13.60 9.18
#